data_AF-A0A388P450-F1
#
_entry.id   AF-A0A388P450-F1
#
_cell.length_a   1.000
_cell.length_b   1.000
_cell.length_c   1.000
_cell.angle_alpha   90.00
_cell.angle_beta   90.00
_cell.angle_gamma   90.00
#
_symmetry.space_group_name_H-M   'P 1'
#
loop_
_entity.id
_entity.type
_entity.pdbx_description
1 polymer ?
#
loop_
_entity_poly.entity_id
_entity_poly.type
_entity_poly.pdbx_seq_one_letter_code
_entity_poly.pdbx_strand_id
1 'polypeptide(L)'
;MSETIKVAELATELLALAKPLAAFDMPLLDAHGATLALDVSSGEQVALKSGSRIRATQIGLAASLGLDRLPTRPQPRVVIVSAGDDLVEPGSPLRDGKDEYETNSWLLTTAVKEAGAVGYRVHTIPENAAQLKDVIEDQLVRADLLVICGERNDESFSLIHSVLNELGKVREVLPLIEGSGKHAFGLVGPDQTPVVSLPGDPIFAYISAELSFAQ
;
A
#
# COMPACT_ATOMS: atom_id res chain seq x y z
N MET A 1 -5.88 -2.41 25.20
CA MET A 1 -4.42 -2.60 25.37
C MET A 1 -3.90 -3.19 24.09
N SER A 2 -3.07 -2.44 23.38
CA SER A 2 -2.53 -2.85 22.08
C SER A 2 -1.60 -4.04 22.26
N GLU A 3 -1.72 -5.03 21.38
CA GLU A 3 -0.94 -6.26 21.47
C GLU A 3 0.44 -6.07 20.84
N THR A 4 1.49 -6.48 21.54
CA THR A 4 2.84 -6.44 20.99
C THR A 4 3.05 -7.58 20.00
N ILE A 5 3.60 -7.29 18.83
CA ILE A 5 3.80 -8.27 17.75
C ILE A 5 5.23 -8.25 17.22
N LYS A 6 5.76 -9.42 16.85
CA LYS A 6 7.07 -9.50 16.17
C LYS A 6 6.94 -9.00 14.74
N VAL A 7 7.99 -8.37 14.22
CA VAL A 7 8.02 -7.84 12.85
C VAL A 7 7.72 -8.90 11.79
N ALA A 8 8.29 -10.11 11.92
CA ALA A 8 8.03 -11.20 10.98
C ALA A 8 6.57 -11.70 11.02
N GLU A 9 5.96 -11.67 12.21
CA GLU A 9 4.57 -12.08 12.41
C GLU A 9 3.61 -11.04 11.84
N LEU A 10 3.89 -9.74 12.05
CA LEU A 10 3.17 -8.64 11.41
C LEU A 10 3.19 -8.78 9.89
N ALA A 11 4.35 -8.99 9.28
CA ALA A 11 4.45 -9.15 7.83
C ALA A 11 3.65 -10.36 7.33
N THR A 12 3.66 -11.47 8.07
CA THR A 12 2.86 -12.66 7.75
C THR A 12 1.37 -12.39 7.82
N GLU A 13 0.90 -11.70 8.87
CA GLU A 13 -0.51 -11.34 9.01
C GLU A 13 -0.97 -10.33 7.94
N LEU A 14 -0.13 -9.35 7.59
CA LEU A 14 -0.40 -8.40 6.51
C LEU A 14 -0.53 -9.11 5.16
N LEU A 15 0.38 -10.04 4.86
CA LEU A 15 0.29 -10.85 3.64
C LEU A 15 -0.97 -11.72 3.61
N ALA A 16 -1.45 -12.20 4.76
CA ALA A 16 -2.67 -12.99 4.84
C ALA A 16 -3.95 -12.17 4.52
N LEU A 17 -3.90 -10.84 4.63
CA LEU A 17 -4.98 -9.95 4.18
C LEU A 17 -5.00 -9.79 2.65
N ALA A 18 -3.85 -9.92 2.00
CA ALA A 18 -3.72 -9.72 0.58
C ALA A 18 -4.24 -10.93 -0.21
N LYS A 19 -5.02 -10.66 -1.25
CA LYS A 19 -5.40 -11.66 -2.26
C LYS A 19 -4.70 -11.31 -3.56
N PRO A 20 -3.98 -12.27 -4.19
CA PRO A 20 -3.42 -12.03 -5.51
C PRO A 20 -4.51 -11.61 -6.49
N LEU A 21 -4.28 -10.51 -7.21
CA LEU A 21 -5.18 -10.07 -8.25
C LEU A 21 -5.31 -11.16 -9.33
N ALA A 22 -6.53 -11.29 -9.87
CA ALA A 22 -6.83 -12.30 -10.87
C ALA A 22 -5.91 -12.16 -12.08
N ALA A 23 -5.36 -13.29 -12.51
CA ALA A 23 -4.48 -13.35 -13.66
C ALA A 23 -5.27 -13.19 -14.97
N PHE A 24 -4.66 -12.56 -15.96
CA PHE A 24 -5.17 -12.51 -17.33
C PHE A 24 -4.03 -12.37 -18.33
N ASP A 25 -4.28 -12.79 -19.57
CA ASP A 25 -3.29 -12.69 -20.62
C ASP A 25 -3.24 -11.26 -21.17
N MET A 26 -2.06 -10.65 -21.18
CA MET A 26 -1.81 -9.35 -21.81
C MET A 26 -0.95 -9.53 -23.07
N PRO A 27 -1.16 -8.74 -24.14
CA PRO A 27 -0.19 -8.62 -25.23
C PRO A 27 1.21 -8.31 -24.72
N LEU A 28 2.25 -8.79 -25.40
CA LEU A 28 3.64 -8.60 -24.95
C LEU A 28 4.00 -7.15 -24.58
N LEU A 29 3.61 -6.17 -25.40
CA LEU A 29 3.96 -4.76 -25.13
C LEU A 29 3.20 -4.21 -23.92
N ASP A 30 1.95 -4.63 -23.72
CA ASP A 30 1.12 -4.19 -22.60
C ASP A 30 1.52 -4.89 -21.29
N ALA A 31 2.11 -6.08 -21.38
CA ALA A 31 2.61 -6.83 -20.23
C ALA A 31 3.85 -6.17 -19.58
N HIS A 32 4.50 -5.20 -20.23
CA HIS A 32 5.69 -4.56 -19.69
C HIS A 32 5.40 -3.82 -18.38
N GLY A 33 6.12 -4.18 -17.32
CA GLY A 33 5.97 -3.58 -15.99
C GLY A 33 5.05 -4.35 -15.05
N ALA A 34 4.17 -5.22 -15.58
CA ALA A 34 3.31 -6.12 -14.83
C ALA A 34 4.10 -7.28 -14.19
N THR A 35 3.40 -8.14 -13.43
CA THR A 35 3.97 -9.32 -12.79
C THR A 35 3.51 -10.59 -13.51
N LEU A 36 4.41 -11.52 -13.78
CA LEU A 36 4.08 -12.79 -14.41
C LEU A 36 3.22 -13.64 -13.46
N ALA A 37 2.06 -14.09 -13.95
CA ALA A 37 1.10 -14.82 -13.12
C ALA A 37 1.49 -16.29 -12.92
N LEU A 38 1.99 -16.93 -13.96
CA LEU A 38 2.25 -18.36 -14.04
C LEU A 38 3.64 -18.61 -14.62
N ASP A 39 4.20 -19.77 -14.31
CA ASP A 39 5.45 -20.20 -14.95
C ASP A 39 5.20 -20.39 -16.45
N VAL A 40 6.13 -19.91 -17.27
CA VAL A 40 6.15 -20.16 -18.71
C VAL A 40 7.29 -21.11 -19.00
N SER A 41 6.96 -22.28 -19.54
CA SER A 41 7.92 -23.34 -19.83
C SER A 41 8.25 -23.40 -21.32
N SER A 42 9.49 -23.79 -21.62
CA SER A 42 9.93 -24.18 -22.96
C SER A 42 10.34 -25.65 -22.90
N GLY A 43 9.46 -26.54 -23.38
CA GLY A 43 9.61 -27.97 -23.12
C GLY A 43 9.47 -28.28 -21.64
N GLU A 44 10.43 -28.99 -21.06
CA GLU A 44 10.43 -29.37 -19.63
C GLU A 44 11.02 -28.30 -18.70
N GLN A 45 11.65 -27.26 -19.25
CA GLN A 45 12.33 -26.23 -18.46
C GLN A 45 11.46 -24.97 -18.30
N VAL A 46 11.39 -24.45 -17.07
CA VAL A 46 10.78 -23.14 -16.79
C VAL A 46 11.68 -22.04 -17.37
N ALA A 47 11.18 -21.34 -18.38
CA ALA A 47 11.86 -20.24 -19.06
C ALA A 47 11.60 -18.90 -18.36
N LEU A 48 10.36 -18.68 -17.90
CA LEU A 48 9.98 -17.52 -17.08
C LEU A 48 9.31 -18.01 -15.81
N LYS A 49 9.79 -17.53 -14.66
CA LYS A 49 9.24 -17.89 -13.35
C LYS A 49 8.10 -16.95 -12.97
N SER A 50 6.99 -17.50 -12.50
CA SER A 50 5.88 -16.76 -11.88
C SER A 50 6.39 -15.83 -10.77
N GLY A 51 5.68 -14.70 -10.60
CA GLY A 51 6.07 -13.65 -9.66
C GLY A 51 7.21 -12.75 -10.16
N SER A 52 7.86 -13.07 -11.27
CA SER A 52 8.86 -12.18 -11.85
C SER A 52 8.22 -10.93 -12.47
N ARG A 53 8.86 -9.78 -12.26
CA ARG A 53 8.44 -8.54 -12.92
C ARG A 53 8.83 -8.58 -14.39
N ILE A 54 7.89 -8.24 -15.26
CA ILE A 54 8.07 -8.31 -16.71
C ILE A 54 8.86 -7.08 -17.18
N ARG A 55 10.02 -7.34 -17.78
CA ARG A 55 10.92 -6.35 -18.40
C ARG A 55 11.18 -6.71 -19.85
N ALA A 56 11.94 -5.85 -20.54
CA ALA A 56 12.39 -6.08 -21.90
C ALA A 56 13.00 -7.49 -22.12
N THR A 57 13.74 -8.02 -21.13
CA THR A 57 14.31 -9.37 -21.21
C THR A 57 13.25 -10.48 -21.21
N GLN A 58 12.23 -10.41 -20.33
CA GLN A 58 11.13 -11.37 -20.33
C GLN A 58 10.28 -11.25 -21.59
N ILE A 59 10.05 -10.03 -22.09
CA ILE A 59 9.34 -9.80 -23.35
C ILE A 59 10.10 -10.40 -24.53
N GLY A 60 11.41 -10.17 -24.62
CA GLY A 60 12.25 -10.73 -25.67
C GLY A 60 12.30 -12.27 -25.63
N LEU A 61 12.39 -12.85 -24.42
CA LEU A 61 12.36 -14.29 -24.25
C LEU A 61 11.01 -14.87 -24.68
N ALA A 62 9.89 -14.28 -24.23
CA ALA A 62 8.55 -14.69 -24.63
C ALA A 62 8.36 -14.66 -26.16
N ALA A 63 8.79 -13.57 -26.81
CA ALA A 63 8.77 -13.44 -28.26
C ALA A 63 9.63 -14.51 -28.96
N SER A 64 10.82 -14.83 -28.43
CA SER A 64 11.68 -15.88 -28.98
C SER A 64 11.09 -17.30 -28.85
N LEU A 65 10.17 -17.50 -27.90
CA LEU A 65 9.39 -18.72 -27.73
C LEU A 65 8.12 -18.75 -28.60
N GLY A 66 7.88 -17.70 -29.39
CA GLY A 66 6.71 -17.58 -30.27
C GLY A 66 5.42 -17.13 -29.56
N LEU A 67 5.53 -16.60 -28.34
CA LEU A 67 4.38 -16.07 -27.60
C LEU A 67 4.10 -14.64 -28.02
N ASP A 68 2.83 -14.28 -28.20
CA ASP A 68 2.35 -12.91 -28.42
C ASP A 68 1.67 -12.31 -27.18
N ARG A 69 1.47 -13.13 -26.14
CA ARG A 69 0.88 -12.76 -24.86
C ARG A 69 1.61 -13.42 -23.70
N LEU A 70 1.49 -12.82 -22.52
CA LEU A 70 1.95 -13.40 -21.26
C LEU A 70 0.81 -13.48 -20.24
N PRO A 71 0.77 -14.52 -19.40
CA PRO A 71 -0.13 -14.58 -18.26
C PRO A 71 0.36 -13.58 -17.21
N THR A 72 -0.40 -12.54 -16.96
CA THR A 72 0.01 -11.42 -16.10
C THR A 72 -0.95 -11.19 -14.95
N ARG A 73 -0.45 -10.57 -13.88
CA ARG A 73 -1.26 -9.94 -12.84
C ARG A 73 -1.20 -8.42 -13.03
N PRO A 74 -2.32 -7.72 -12.91
CA PRO A 74 -2.33 -6.26 -12.95
C PRO A 74 -1.54 -5.72 -11.75
N GLN A 75 -1.04 -4.49 -11.91
CA GLN A 75 -0.39 -3.78 -10.82
C GLN A 75 -1.43 -3.43 -9.74
N PRO A 76 -1.19 -3.75 -8.47
CA PRO A 76 -2.09 -3.35 -7.39
C PRO A 76 -2.26 -1.84 -7.32
N ARG A 77 -3.49 -1.39 -7.11
CA ARG A 77 -3.82 0.02 -6.88
C ARG A 77 -3.76 0.28 -5.38
N VAL A 78 -2.77 1.04 -4.94
CA VAL A 78 -2.61 1.40 -3.53
C VAL A 78 -2.99 2.86 -3.36
N VAL A 79 -3.99 3.12 -2.51
CA VAL A 79 -4.34 4.49 -2.13
C VAL A 79 -3.59 4.85 -0.86
N ILE A 80 -2.86 5.96 -0.89
CA ILE A 80 -2.14 6.52 0.25
C ILE A 80 -2.90 7.75 0.73
N VAL A 81 -3.51 7.65 1.90
CA VAL A 81 -4.17 8.76 2.59
C VAL A 81 -3.24 9.32 3.64
N SER A 82 -3.00 10.63 3.61
CA SER A 82 -2.43 11.35 4.74
C SER A 82 -3.45 12.31 5.31
N ALA A 83 -3.61 12.26 6.64
CA ALA A 83 -4.58 13.03 7.39
C ALA A 83 -3.90 13.79 8.54
N GLY A 84 -3.90 15.12 8.46
CA GLY A 84 -3.34 16.00 9.50
C GLY A 84 -3.60 17.45 9.16
N ASP A 85 -3.99 18.26 10.14
CA ASP A 85 -4.31 19.68 9.96
C ASP A 85 -3.07 20.59 9.97
N ASP A 86 -1.98 20.11 10.55
CA ASP A 86 -0.65 20.70 10.57
C ASP A 86 0.16 20.42 9.29
N LEU A 87 -0.36 19.61 8.37
CA LEU A 87 0.36 19.18 7.18
C LEU A 87 0.15 20.13 5.99
N VAL A 88 1.26 20.65 5.46
CA VAL A 88 1.29 21.60 4.33
C VAL A 88 1.93 20.95 3.11
N GLU A 89 1.32 21.13 1.94
CA GLU A 89 1.85 20.61 0.67
C GLU A 89 3.23 21.24 0.33
N PRO A 90 4.25 20.42 0.00
CA PRO A 90 5.56 20.92 -0.43
C PRO A 90 5.48 21.94 -1.57
N GLY A 91 6.20 23.05 -1.42
CA GLY A 91 6.17 24.18 -2.36
C GLY A 91 5.25 25.32 -1.93
N SER A 92 4.39 25.11 -0.93
CA SER A 92 3.65 26.17 -0.24
C SER A 92 4.46 26.68 0.97
N PRO A 93 4.33 27.95 1.37
CA PRO A 93 4.96 28.44 2.60
C PRO A 93 4.24 27.87 3.83
N LEU A 94 5.02 27.49 4.85
CA LEU A 94 4.50 27.19 6.19
C LEU A 94 3.92 28.48 6.80
N ARG A 95 2.76 28.38 7.45
CA ARG A 95 2.00 29.52 7.99
C ARG A 95 2.45 29.86 9.40
N ASP A 96 2.81 28.86 10.18
CA ASP A 96 3.36 29.04 11.53
C ASP A 96 4.42 27.99 11.88
N GLY A 97 4.88 27.98 13.14
CA GLY A 97 5.91 27.05 13.62
C GLY A 97 5.38 25.68 14.05
N LYS A 98 4.08 25.42 13.89
CA LYS A 98 3.44 24.12 14.12
C LYS A 98 3.23 23.38 12.81
N ASP A 99 3.06 24.09 11.69
CA ASP A 99 2.97 23.49 10.37
C ASP A 99 4.22 22.67 10.02
N GLU A 100 4.02 21.47 9.49
CA GLU A 100 5.06 20.61 8.93
C GLU A 100 4.73 20.30 7.45
N TYR A 101 5.75 19.97 6.66
CA TYR A 101 5.51 19.56 5.28
C TYR A 101 4.96 18.13 5.23
N GLU A 102 3.89 17.97 4.46
CA GLU A 102 3.33 16.67 4.09
C GLU A 102 4.40 15.81 3.41
N THR A 103 4.96 14.86 4.16
CA THR A 103 6.10 14.03 3.74
C THR A 103 5.69 12.58 3.50
N ASN A 104 4.81 12.04 4.36
CA ASN A 104 4.45 10.62 4.36
C ASN A 104 3.78 10.20 3.06
N SER A 105 2.79 10.96 2.59
CA SER A 105 2.07 10.61 1.38
C SER A 105 2.96 10.61 0.15
N TRP A 106 3.95 11.51 0.07
CA TRP A 106 4.95 11.56 -0.99
C TRP A 106 5.91 10.38 -0.93
N LEU A 107 6.44 10.09 0.25
CA LEU A 107 7.36 8.99 0.50
C LEU A 107 6.71 7.64 0.19
N LEU A 108 5.56 7.37 0.79
CA LEU A 108 4.82 6.10 0.66
C LEU A 108 4.30 5.88 -0.77
N THR A 109 3.77 6.92 -1.42
CA THR A 109 3.31 6.81 -2.82
C THR A 109 4.48 6.47 -3.75
N THR A 110 5.67 6.98 -3.46
CA THR A 110 6.87 6.69 -4.26
C THR A 110 7.37 5.27 -4.00
N ALA A 111 7.43 4.84 -2.73
CA ALA A 111 7.79 3.46 -2.36
C ALA A 111 6.85 2.42 -3.00
N VAL A 112 5.54 2.68 -3.03
CA VAL A 112 4.56 1.85 -3.75
C VAL A 112 4.90 1.71 -5.24
N LYS A 113 5.28 2.80 -5.91
CA LYS A 113 5.64 2.78 -7.33
C LYS A 113 6.93 2.00 -7.57
N GLU A 114 7.90 2.11 -6.67
CA GLU A 114 9.15 1.36 -6.70
C GLU A 114 8.89 -0.15 -6.54
N ALA A 115 7.97 -0.53 -5.64
CA ALA A 115 7.47 -1.90 -5.46
C ALA A 115 6.68 -2.44 -6.69
N GLY A 116 6.37 -1.59 -7.68
CA GLY A 116 5.73 -1.99 -8.92
C GLY A 116 4.20 -1.92 -8.91
N ALA A 117 3.62 -1.27 -7.90
CA ALA A 117 2.20 -0.97 -7.80
C ALA A 117 1.87 0.43 -8.36
N VAL A 118 0.57 0.72 -8.51
CA VAL A 118 0.05 2.04 -8.88
C VAL A 118 -0.37 2.78 -7.61
N GLY A 119 0.38 3.81 -7.25
CA GLY A 119 0.09 4.65 -6.07
C GLY A 119 -0.81 5.84 -6.38
N TYR A 120 -1.90 5.99 -5.64
CA TYR A 120 -2.79 7.15 -5.64
C TYR A 120 -2.61 7.94 -4.35
N ARG A 121 -2.10 9.17 -4.47
CA ARG A 121 -1.88 10.05 -3.32
C ARG A 121 -3.14 10.84 -3.01
N VAL A 122 -3.54 10.85 -1.74
CA VAL A 122 -4.67 11.62 -1.21
C VAL A 122 -4.19 12.31 0.06
N HIS A 123 -4.20 13.63 0.04
CA HIS A 123 -3.97 14.43 1.23
C HIS A 123 -5.29 15.06 1.64
N THR A 124 -5.65 14.95 2.92
CA THR A 124 -6.91 15.43 3.47
C THR A 124 -6.69 16.06 4.84
N ILE A 125 -7.53 17.04 5.18
CA ILE A 125 -7.55 17.69 6.49
C ILE A 125 -8.96 17.49 7.06
N PRO A 126 -9.23 16.36 7.73
CA PRO A 126 -10.56 16.08 8.25
C PRO A 126 -10.81 16.88 9.54
N GLU A 127 -11.91 17.63 9.60
CA GLU A 127 -12.30 18.35 10.82
C GLU A 127 -12.93 17.41 11.87
N ASN A 128 -13.40 16.23 11.46
CA ASN A 128 -14.04 15.24 12.32
C ASN A 128 -14.04 13.82 11.70
N ALA A 129 -14.45 12.85 12.52
CA ALA A 129 -14.52 11.44 12.14
C ALA A 129 -15.41 11.17 10.92
N ALA A 130 -16.53 11.88 10.77
CA ALA A 130 -17.44 11.69 9.65
C ALA A 130 -16.81 12.14 8.33
N GLN A 131 -16.11 13.27 8.31
CA GLN A 131 -15.38 13.72 7.11
C GLN A 131 -14.27 12.74 6.73
N LEU A 132 -13.51 12.23 7.70
CA LEU A 132 -12.48 11.21 7.42
C LEU A 132 -13.10 9.93 6.85
N LYS A 133 -14.25 9.52 7.38
CA LYS A 133 -14.99 8.35 6.90
C LYS A 133 -15.41 8.52 5.45
N ASP A 134 -16.02 9.65 5.10
CA ASP A 134 -16.48 9.94 3.74
C ASP A 134 -15.30 9.90 2.75
N VAL A 135 -14.16 10.51 3.12
CA VAL A 135 -12.94 10.46 2.31
C VAL A 135 -12.48 9.02 2.09
N ILE A 136 -12.43 8.21 3.15
CA ILE A 136 -12.02 6.81 3.04
C ILE A 136 -12.96 6.03 2.13
N GLU A 137 -14.28 6.12 2.32
CA GLU A 137 -15.29 5.43 1.50
C GLU A 137 -15.15 5.80 0.01
N ASP A 138 -14.96 7.08 -0.31
CA ASP A 138 -14.72 7.57 -1.68
C ASP A 138 -13.44 7.01 -2.32
N GLN A 139 -12.45 6.62 -1.50
CA GLN A 139 -11.21 6.02 -1.97
C GLN A 139 -11.33 4.51 -2.20
N LEU A 140 -12.18 3.81 -1.43
CA LEU A 140 -12.22 2.34 -1.42
C LEU A 140 -12.55 1.75 -2.80
N VAL A 141 -13.38 2.44 -3.61
CA VAL A 141 -13.79 1.99 -4.96
C VAL A 141 -12.62 1.76 -5.93
N ARG A 142 -11.45 2.36 -5.65
CA ARG A 142 -10.26 2.25 -6.49
C ARG A 142 -9.05 1.64 -5.77
N ALA A 143 -9.22 1.21 -4.53
CA ALA A 143 -8.14 0.69 -3.70
C ALA A 143 -8.16 -0.85 -3.70
N ASP A 144 -7.07 -1.45 -4.14
CA ASP A 144 -6.76 -2.85 -3.83
C ASP A 144 -6.06 -2.97 -2.46
N LEU A 145 -5.45 -1.87 -2.01
CA LEU A 145 -4.90 -1.65 -0.67
C LEU A 145 -5.07 -0.18 -0.30
N LEU A 146 -5.51 0.10 0.92
CA LEU A 146 -5.52 1.43 1.51
C LEU A 146 -4.39 1.53 2.55
N VAL A 147 -3.54 2.54 2.44
CA VAL A 147 -2.59 2.89 3.49
C VAL A 147 -2.96 4.27 3.99
N ILE A 148 -3.08 4.42 5.29
CA ILE A 148 -3.39 5.70 5.92
C ILE A 148 -2.33 6.03 6.97
N CYS A 149 -1.92 7.28 6.99
CA CYS A 149 -1.00 7.82 7.98
C CYS A 149 -1.55 9.15 8.50
N GLY A 150 -1.31 9.39 9.79
CA GLY A 150 -1.66 10.66 10.42
C GLY A 150 -0.49 11.64 10.42
N GLU A 151 -0.71 12.78 11.08
CA GLU A 151 0.36 13.64 11.59
C GLU A 151 1.24 12.89 12.63
N ARG A 152 2.37 13.49 13.01
CA ARG A 152 3.35 12.88 13.92
C ARG A 152 2.81 12.60 15.33
N ASN A 153 1.74 13.29 15.74
CA ASN A 153 1.15 13.22 17.07
C ASN A 153 0.13 12.06 17.22
N ASP A 154 0.11 11.42 18.39
CA ASP A 154 -0.70 10.21 18.69
C ASP A 154 -2.23 10.44 18.66
N GLU A 155 -2.68 11.70 18.59
CA GLU A 155 -4.11 12.08 18.55
C GLU A 155 -4.78 11.65 17.23
N SER A 156 -4.11 11.87 16.09
CA SER A 156 -4.62 11.47 14.78
C SER A 156 -4.76 9.95 14.62
N PHE A 157 -3.87 9.16 15.23
CA PHE A 157 -3.96 7.69 15.17
C PHE A 157 -5.27 7.18 15.78
N SER A 158 -5.68 7.75 16.92
CA SER A 158 -6.88 7.31 17.63
C SER A 158 -8.15 7.60 16.83
N LEU A 159 -8.20 8.75 16.16
CA LEU A 159 -9.28 9.13 15.25
C LEU A 159 -9.33 8.18 14.04
N ILE A 160 -8.19 7.97 13.37
CA ILE A 160 -8.08 7.07 12.21
C ILE A 160 -8.54 5.67 12.59
N HIS A 161 -8.02 5.11 13.68
CA HIS A 161 -8.36 3.77 14.14
C HIS A 161 -9.85 3.62 14.48
N SER A 162 -10.46 4.65 15.10
CA SER A 162 -11.91 4.66 15.37
C SER A 162 -12.71 4.59 14.08
N VAL A 163 -12.40 5.45 13.10
CA VAL A 163 -13.11 5.48 11.81
C VAL A 163 -12.94 4.17 11.03
N LEU A 164 -11.73 3.61 11.03
CA LEU A 164 -11.46 2.32 10.39
C LEU A 164 -12.27 1.16 11.02
N ASN A 165 -12.48 1.18 12.34
CA ASN A 165 -13.32 0.19 13.03
C ASN A 165 -14.81 0.36 12.77
N GLU A 166 -15.27 1.57 12.44
CA GLU A 166 -16.66 1.77 11.96
C GLU A 166 -16.85 1.18 10.56
N LEU A 167 -15.81 1.22 9.74
CA LEU A 167 -15.83 0.74 8.35
C LEU A 167 -15.55 -0.77 8.22
N GLY A 168 -15.00 -1.41 9.25
CA GLY A 168 -14.64 -2.82 9.17
C GLY A 168 -13.96 -3.37 10.41
N LYS A 169 -13.20 -4.45 10.23
CA LYS A 169 -12.49 -5.13 11.32
C LYS A 169 -11.02 -4.77 11.22
N VAL A 170 -10.57 -3.88 12.10
CA VAL A 170 -9.19 -3.41 12.14
C VAL A 170 -8.61 -3.65 13.52
N ARG A 171 -7.41 -4.24 13.55
CA ARG A 171 -6.69 -4.61 14.77
C ARG A 171 -5.55 -3.63 14.97
N GLU A 172 -5.48 -3.04 16.16
CA GLU A 172 -4.34 -2.26 16.62
C GLU A 172 -3.23 -3.19 17.15
N VAL A 173 -1.99 -2.92 16.76
CA VAL A 173 -0.80 -3.65 17.21
C VAL A 173 0.35 -2.69 17.52
N LEU A 174 1.28 -3.17 18.34
CA LEU A 174 2.55 -2.52 18.62
C LEU A 174 3.69 -3.40 18.09
N PRO A 175 4.20 -3.14 16.88
CA PRO A 175 5.33 -3.88 16.35
C PRO A 175 6.57 -3.67 17.22
N LEU A 176 7.41 -4.70 17.35
CA LEU A 176 8.72 -4.61 17.99
C LEU A 176 9.74 -3.85 17.11
N ILE A 177 9.41 -2.61 16.77
CA ILE A 177 10.26 -1.64 16.08
C ILE A 177 10.37 -0.45 17.03
N GLU A 178 11.57 -0.24 17.57
CA GLU A 178 11.83 0.79 18.58
C GLU A 178 11.43 2.17 18.07
N GLY A 179 10.57 2.86 18.83
CA GLY A 179 10.08 4.21 18.49
C GLY A 179 8.95 4.28 17.46
N SER A 180 8.59 3.15 16.81
CA SER A 180 7.60 3.19 15.71
C SER A 180 6.18 3.53 16.14
N GLY A 181 5.80 3.24 17.39
CA GLY A 181 4.45 3.49 17.87
C GLY A 181 3.41 2.51 17.33
N LYS A 182 2.14 2.95 17.37
CA LYS A 182 0.99 2.10 17.05
C LYS A 182 0.81 1.93 15.55
N HIS A 183 0.42 0.73 15.17
CA HIS A 183 -0.01 0.38 13.83
C HIS A 183 -1.39 -0.23 13.91
N ALA A 184 -2.15 -0.18 12.82
CA ALA A 184 -3.37 -0.95 12.73
C ALA A 184 -3.50 -1.58 11.35
N PHE A 185 -4.13 -2.73 11.24
CA PHE A 185 -4.41 -3.34 9.94
C PHE A 185 -5.66 -4.20 10.00
N GLY A 186 -6.27 -4.43 8.84
CA GLY A 186 -7.48 -5.21 8.74
C GLY A 186 -8.19 -5.05 7.41
N LEU A 187 -9.49 -5.31 7.40
CA LEU A 187 -10.32 -5.23 6.21
C LEU A 187 -11.46 -4.23 6.44
N VAL A 188 -11.68 -3.33 5.47
CA VAL A 188 -12.70 -2.28 5.52
C VAL A 188 -13.61 -2.28 4.30
N GLY A 189 -14.83 -1.77 4.49
CA GLY A 189 -15.81 -1.62 3.42
C GLY A 189 -16.45 -2.93 2.93
N PRO A 190 -17.36 -2.82 1.96
CA PRO A 190 -18.13 -3.96 1.44
C PRO A 190 -17.24 -4.98 0.71
N ASP A 191 -16.21 -4.50 0.00
CA ASP A 191 -15.29 -5.35 -0.77
C ASP A 191 -14.19 -5.99 0.09
N GLN A 192 -14.19 -5.73 1.41
CA GLN A 192 -13.18 -6.19 2.34
C GLN A 192 -11.78 -5.79 1.89
N THR A 193 -11.60 -4.50 1.55
CA THR A 193 -10.33 -3.95 1.09
C THR A 193 -9.34 -3.95 2.26
N PRO A 194 -8.11 -4.50 2.08
CA PRO A 194 -7.06 -4.40 3.07
C PRO A 194 -6.72 -2.95 3.40
N VAL A 195 -6.57 -2.66 4.68
CA VAL A 195 -6.10 -1.36 5.17
C VAL A 195 -4.92 -1.53 6.11
N VAL A 196 -3.96 -0.61 6.02
CA VAL A 196 -2.85 -0.47 6.97
C VAL A 196 -2.80 0.99 7.44
N SER A 197 -2.90 1.19 8.75
CA SER A 197 -2.64 2.45 9.43
C SER A 197 -1.20 2.46 9.93
N LEU A 198 -0.42 3.40 9.41
CA LEU A 198 0.98 3.60 9.74
C LEU A 198 1.17 4.78 10.73
N PRO A 199 2.31 4.82 11.44
CA PRO A 199 2.70 5.95 12.26
C PRO A 199 2.87 7.23 11.44
N GLY A 200 2.72 8.38 12.08
CA GLY A 200 2.88 9.68 11.41
C GLY A 200 4.32 10.16 11.24
N ASP A 201 5.31 9.54 11.91
CA ASP A 201 6.72 9.87 11.68
C ASP A 201 7.20 9.23 10.36
N PRO A 202 7.75 10.01 9.40
CA PRO A 202 8.11 9.50 8.09
C PRO A 202 9.11 8.35 8.08
N ILE A 203 10.04 8.32 9.04
CA ILE A 203 11.04 7.25 9.12
C ILE A 203 10.34 5.93 9.46
N PHE A 204 9.43 5.95 10.43
CA PHE A 204 8.70 4.77 10.84
C PHE A 204 7.63 4.36 9.82
N ALA A 205 6.97 5.33 9.18
CA ALA A 205 6.08 5.06 8.07
C ALA A 205 6.82 4.31 6.95
N TYR A 206 8.03 4.74 6.58
CA TYR A 206 8.82 4.07 5.56
C TYR A 206 9.31 2.68 5.97
N ILE A 207 9.87 2.52 7.17
CA ILE A 207 10.31 1.21 7.67
C ILE A 207 9.14 0.22 7.67
N SER A 208 7.97 0.65 8.12
CA SER A 208 6.77 -0.19 8.15
C SER A 208 6.20 -0.45 6.76
N ALA A 209 6.33 0.50 5.83
CA ALA A 209 5.97 0.31 4.44
C ALA A 209 6.84 -0.72 3.75
N GLU A 210 8.17 -0.69 3.97
CA GLU A 210 9.08 -1.71 3.45
C GLU A 210 8.71 -3.12 3.95
N LEU A 211 8.31 -3.25 5.22
CA LEU A 211 7.81 -4.51 5.76
C LEU A 211 6.50 -4.98 5.10
N SER A 212 5.70 -4.04 4.60
CA SER A 212 4.40 -4.30 3.99
C SER A 212 4.48 -4.51 2.47
N PHE A 213 5.49 -3.94 1.79
CA PHE A 213 5.60 -3.94 0.32
C PHE A 213 6.72 -4.83 -0.23
N ALA A 214 7.76 -5.13 0.55
CA ALA A 214 8.98 -5.77 0.05
C ALA A 214 8.95 -7.31 -0.01
N GLN A 215 7.76 -7.94 -0.02
CA GLN A 215 7.62 -9.41 -0.04
C GLN A 215 6.89 -9.94 -1.27
#